data_AF-A0A813H9S3-F1
#
_entry.id   AF-A0A813H9S3-F1
#
_cell.length_a   1.000
_cell.length_b   1.000
_cell.length_c   1.000
_cell.angle_alpha   90.00
_cell.angle_beta   90.00
_cell.angle_gamma   90.00
#
_symmetry.space_group_name_H-M   'P 1'
#
loop_
_entity.id
_entity.type
_entity.pdbx_description
1 polymer ?
#
loop_
_entity_poly.entity_id
_entity_poly.type
_entity_poly.pdbx_seq_one_letter_code
_entity_poly.pdbx_strand_id
1 'polypeptide(L)'
;MSHRRALQAVADHPTADWGIILEDDIMGVTPNADEVVAEVIKGLPEDWDALFLGYHDGAGRLHSPMLLDEDSGAAADAIDLPPVKHLREAVYGLFAWVVRKEAAQALVDNAFPIGGQVDHALSSWLVHNRDRCYAVEPSSMVFFSPKSEEAEDSDIQSMATVDAVMERYKSWQGYYEHMWGLDAMIEEYVLGADDQDRLDLDWGDDELVPLSSLDMAMPPCEVPPPECLPNDYPEL
;
A
#
# COMPACT_ATOMS: atom_id res chain seq x y z
N MET A 1 10.41 8.24 -8.27
CA MET A 1 9.91 7.84 -9.63
C MET A 1 8.53 7.23 -9.43
N SER A 2 7.51 7.43 -10.28
CA SER A 2 6.20 6.79 -10.03
C SER A 2 6.21 5.29 -10.33
N HIS A 3 5.39 4.52 -9.61
CA HIS A 3 5.18 3.08 -9.84
C HIS A 3 4.92 2.72 -11.31
N ARG A 4 4.07 3.50 -12.00
CA ARG A 4 3.79 3.29 -13.42
C ARG A 4 5.05 3.37 -14.29
N ARG A 5 5.95 4.32 -14.00
CA ARG A 5 7.20 4.47 -14.74
C ARG A 5 8.19 3.35 -14.43
N ALA A 6 8.26 2.92 -13.18
CA ALA A 6 9.09 1.77 -12.79
C ALA A 6 8.61 0.49 -13.52
N LEU A 7 7.29 0.24 -13.52
CA LEU A 7 6.69 -0.88 -14.24
C LEU A 7 6.93 -0.80 -15.75
N GLN A 8 6.75 0.38 -16.35
CA GLN A 8 7.08 0.58 -17.76
C GLN A 8 8.55 0.30 -18.06
N ALA A 9 9.47 0.71 -17.18
CA ALA A 9 10.89 0.45 -17.35
C ALA A 9 11.21 -1.06 -17.31
N VAL A 10 10.53 -1.83 -16.47
CA VAL A 10 10.64 -3.31 -16.47
C VAL A 10 10.05 -3.89 -17.76
N ALA A 11 8.83 -3.45 -18.14
CA ALA A 11 8.13 -3.92 -19.32
C ALA A 11 8.89 -3.64 -20.63
N ASP A 12 9.60 -2.51 -20.71
CA ASP A 12 10.35 -2.08 -21.90
C ASP A 12 11.79 -2.60 -21.91
N HIS A 13 12.29 -3.21 -20.83
CA HIS A 13 13.68 -3.62 -20.75
C HIS A 13 14.02 -4.65 -21.84
N PRO A 14 15.09 -4.44 -22.64
CA PRO A 14 15.29 -5.21 -23.87
C PRO A 14 15.60 -6.70 -23.64
N THR A 15 16.25 -7.03 -22.52
CA THR A 15 16.80 -8.36 -22.27
C THR A 15 16.48 -8.96 -20.90
N ALA A 16 15.76 -8.23 -20.03
CA ALA A 16 15.48 -8.73 -18.69
C ALA A 16 14.10 -9.39 -18.69
N ASP A 17 14.00 -10.54 -18.05
CA ASP A 17 12.74 -11.30 -17.92
C ASP A 17 11.89 -10.77 -16.74
N TRP A 18 12.52 -10.06 -15.82
CA TRP A 18 11.91 -9.47 -14.63
C TRP A 18 12.73 -8.27 -14.16
N GLY A 19 12.15 -7.46 -13.27
CA GLY A 19 12.84 -6.38 -12.59
C GLY A 19 12.46 -6.32 -11.11
N ILE A 20 13.35 -5.78 -10.30
CA ILE A 20 13.10 -5.43 -8.90
C ILE A 20 12.73 -3.95 -8.82
N ILE A 21 11.64 -3.64 -8.12
CA ILE A 21 11.18 -2.30 -7.82
C ILE A 21 11.40 -2.07 -6.33
N LEU A 22 12.11 -1.00 -6.01
CA LEU A 22 12.46 -0.58 -4.66
C LEU A 22 12.05 0.87 -4.47
N GLU A 23 11.44 1.17 -3.33
CA GLU A 23 11.25 2.53 -2.84
C GLU A 23 12.56 3.06 -2.23
N ASP A 24 12.69 4.38 -2.14
CA ASP A 24 13.90 5.07 -1.70
C ASP A 24 14.00 5.24 -0.17
N ASP A 25 12.95 4.88 0.56
CA ASP A 25 12.81 4.96 2.01
C ASP A 25 13.15 3.65 2.74
N ILE A 26 13.59 2.61 2.02
CA ILE A 26 13.98 1.32 2.63
C ILE A 26 15.04 1.53 3.72
N MET A 27 14.71 1.14 4.95
CA MET A 27 15.55 1.33 6.13
C MET A 27 16.42 0.11 6.47
N GLY A 28 16.03 -1.08 6.02
CA GLY A 28 16.70 -2.34 6.33
C GLY A 28 16.82 -3.24 5.11
N VAL A 29 17.97 -3.90 4.99
CA VAL A 29 18.27 -4.87 3.93
C VAL A 29 18.98 -6.07 4.54
N THR A 30 18.50 -7.28 4.25
CA THR A 30 19.13 -8.52 4.69
C THR A 30 20.52 -8.66 4.06
N PRO A 31 21.53 -9.18 4.78
CA PRO A 31 22.84 -9.48 4.19
C PRO A 31 22.72 -10.36 2.95
N ASN A 32 23.49 -10.07 1.90
CA ASN A 32 23.47 -10.80 0.62
C ASN A 32 22.05 -10.86 -0.01
N ALA A 33 21.28 -9.77 0.09
CA ALA A 33 19.90 -9.71 -0.42
C ALA A 33 19.79 -10.12 -1.89
N ASP A 34 20.78 -9.82 -2.73
CA ASP A 34 20.81 -10.21 -4.14
C ASP A 34 20.87 -11.74 -4.31
N GLU A 35 21.73 -12.42 -3.52
CA GLU A 35 21.82 -13.89 -3.51
C GLU A 35 20.52 -14.52 -2.96
N VAL A 36 19.99 -13.97 -1.86
CA VAL A 36 18.72 -14.43 -1.26
C VAL A 36 17.57 -14.31 -2.26
N VAL A 37 17.43 -13.16 -2.93
CA VAL A 37 16.39 -12.95 -3.94
C VAL A 37 16.55 -13.91 -5.12
N ALA A 38 17.77 -14.12 -5.60
CA ALA A 38 18.05 -15.04 -6.70
C ALA A 38 17.65 -16.49 -6.34
N GLU A 39 18.01 -16.96 -5.13
CA GLU A 39 17.64 -18.30 -4.67
C GLU A 39 16.14 -18.44 -4.40
N VAL A 40 15.50 -17.42 -3.83
CA VAL A 40 14.04 -17.40 -3.65
C VAL A 40 13.32 -17.53 -5.00
N ILE A 41 13.73 -16.76 -6.02
CA ILE A 41 13.14 -16.82 -7.36
C ILE A 41 13.32 -18.21 -7.99
N LYS A 42 14.48 -18.85 -7.81
CA LYS A 42 14.71 -20.23 -8.30
C LYS A 42 13.75 -21.25 -7.66
N GLY A 43 13.28 -20.99 -6.45
CA GLY A 43 12.30 -21.82 -5.75
C GLY A 43 10.84 -21.61 -6.18
N LEU A 44 10.55 -20.55 -6.96
CA LEU A 44 9.20 -20.25 -7.43
C LEU A 44 8.79 -21.13 -8.62
N PRO A 45 7.48 -21.34 -8.85
CA PRO A 45 6.99 -21.97 -10.08
C PRO A 45 7.41 -21.19 -11.33
N GLU A 46 7.70 -21.87 -12.44
CA GLU A 46 8.23 -21.26 -13.68
C GLU A 46 7.36 -20.11 -14.22
N ASP A 47 6.06 -20.11 -13.91
CA ASP A 47 5.07 -19.16 -14.37
C ASP A 47 4.68 -18.10 -13.33
N TRP A 48 5.46 -17.90 -12.28
CA TRP A 48 5.25 -16.80 -11.32
C TRP A 48 5.16 -15.43 -12.02
N ASP A 49 4.41 -14.48 -11.47
CA ASP A 49 4.25 -13.12 -12.03
C ASP A 49 4.88 -12.04 -11.14
N ALA A 50 4.72 -12.16 -9.82
CA ALA A 50 5.26 -11.21 -8.85
C ALA A 50 5.73 -11.90 -7.56
N LEU A 51 6.77 -11.34 -6.93
CA LEU A 51 7.30 -11.74 -5.64
C LEU A 51 7.44 -10.50 -4.74
N PHE A 52 6.65 -10.42 -3.67
CA PHE A 52 6.72 -9.38 -2.67
C PHE A 52 7.84 -9.70 -1.66
N LEU A 53 8.82 -8.80 -1.56
CA LEU A 53 10.03 -8.97 -0.75
C LEU A 53 10.01 -8.11 0.52
N GLY A 54 9.18 -7.08 0.54
CA GLY A 54 8.95 -6.20 1.67
C GLY A 54 7.62 -5.46 1.50
N TYR A 55 6.81 -5.47 2.55
CA TYR A 55 5.48 -4.86 2.59
C TYR A 55 5.09 -4.51 4.03
N HIS A 56 4.00 -3.76 4.26
CA HIS A 56 3.51 -3.49 5.62
C HIS A 56 2.69 -4.66 6.17
N ASP A 57 3.10 -5.16 7.33
CA ASP A 57 2.40 -6.19 8.09
C ASP A 57 2.69 -6.03 9.60
N GLY A 58 1.79 -6.46 10.47
CA GLY A 58 1.97 -6.34 11.93
C GLY A 58 3.10 -7.21 12.50
N ALA A 59 3.53 -8.24 11.78
CA ALA A 59 4.67 -9.08 12.13
C ALA A 59 5.93 -8.75 11.30
N GLY A 60 5.92 -7.63 10.57
CA GLY A 60 6.98 -7.18 9.68
C GLY A 60 8.33 -7.09 10.39
N ARG A 61 9.32 -7.83 9.91
CA ARG A 61 10.71 -7.70 10.36
C ARG A 61 11.67 -8.19 9.28
N LEU A 62 12.88 -7.64 9.33
CA LEU A 62 13.97 -8.04 8.46
C LEU A 62 14.35 -9.51 8.70
N HIS A 63 14.60 -10.26 7.61
CA HIS A 63 15.13 -11.61 7.65
C HIS A 63 16.52 -11.55 8.27
N SER A 64 16.63 -12.11 9.46
CA SER A 64 17.89 -12.44 10.08
C SER A 64 18.16 -13.89 9.73
N PRO A 65 19.17 -14.17 8.88
CA PRO A 65 19.65 -15.54 8.75
C PRO A 65 19.90 -16.04 10.17
N MET A 66 19.34 -17.20 10.53
CA MET A 66 19.78 -17.82 11.78
C MET A 66 21.29 -17.90 11.67
N LEU A 67 22.02 -17.29 12.62
CA LEU A 67 23.44 -17.54 12.78
C LEU A 67 23.53 -19.04 12.98
N LEU A 68 23.81 -19.76 11.90
CA LEU A 68 24.00 -21.19 11.91
C LEU A 68 25.02 -21.42 13.01
N ASP A 69 24.59 -22.11 14.07
CA ASP A 69 25.40 -22.36 15.25
C ASP A 69 26.76 -22.85 14.73
N GLU A 70 27.84 -22.08 14.98
CA GLU A 70 29.15 -22.31 14.36
C GLU A 70 29.67 -23.73 14.65
N ASP A 71 29.13 -24.37 15.69
CA ASP A 71 29.42 -25.74 16.12
C ASP A 71 28.65 -26.83 15.35
N SER A 72 27.69 -26.49 14.48
CA SER A 72 26.83 -27.50 13.82
C SER A 72 27.52 -28.29 12.71
N GLY A 73 28.70 -27.86 12.24
CA GLY A 73 29.46 -28.55 11.19
C GLY A 73 28.70 -28.74 9.87
N ALA A 74 27.54 -28.10 9.71
CA ALA A 74 26.78 -28.07 8.48
C ALA A 74 27.57 -27.27 7.43
N ALA A 75 27.57 -27.74 6.19
CA ALA A 75 28.33 -27.14 5.10
C ALA A 75 28.04 -25.63 5.02
N ALA A 76 29.10 -24.82 5.07
CA ALA A 76 29.06 -23.35 5.13
C ALA A 76 28.42 -22.65 3.91
N ASP A 77 27.87 -23.42 2.97
CA ASP A 77 27.39 -22.94 1.68
C ASP A 77 25.86 -22.87 1.58
N ALA A 78 25.11 -23.29 2.62
CA ALA A 78 23.64 -23.22 2.60
C ALA A 78 23.15 -21.83 3.01
N ILE A 79 22.59 -21.08 2.05
CA ILE A 79 21.91 -19.80 2.29
C ILE A 79 20.58 -20.07 3.01
N ASP A 80 20.37 -19.44 4.17
CA ASP A 80 19.09 -19.47 4.89
C ASP A 80 18.07 -18.60 4.16
N LEU A 81 17.07 -19.23 3.53
CA LEU A 81 16.09 -18.55 2.69
C LEU A 81 14.82 -18.21 3.47
N PRO A 82 14.24 -17.01 3.28
CA PRO A 82 12.97 -16.68 3.89
C PRO A 82 11.87 -17.60 3.35
N PRO A 83 10.91 -18.04 4.19
CA PRO A 83 9.77 -18.81 3.71
C PRO A 83 8.92 -17.96 2.76
N VAL A 84 8.41 -18.59 1.71
CA VAL A 84 7.58 -17.93 0.69
C VAL A 84 6.21 -18.58 0.65
N LYS A 85 5.17 -17.75 0.59
CA LYS A 85 3.78 -18.19 0.45
C LYS A 85 3.15 -17.67 -0.83
N HIS A 86 2.22 -18.45 -1.37
CA HIS A 86 1.34 -17.99 -2.43
C HIS A 86 0.36 -16.97 -1.84
N LEU A 87 0.27 -15.79 -2.46
CA LEU A 87 -0.53 -14.69 -2.00
C LEU A 87 -1.97 -14.84 -2.50
N ARG A 88 -2.93 -14.85 -1.57
CA ARG A 88 -4.37 -14.96 -1.86
C ARG A 88 -5.15 -13.67 -1.61
N GLU A 89 -4.50 -12.68 -1.01
CA GLU A 89 -5.10 -11.42 -0.60
C GLU A 89 -4.14 -10.27 -0.93
N ALA A 90 -4.68 -9.07 -1.16
CA ALA A 90 -3.85 -7.90 -1.43
C ALA A 90 -2.98 -7.53 -0.22
N VAL A 91 -1.82 -6.93 -0.49
CA VAL A 91 -0.92 -6.38 0.54
C VAL A 91 -0.88 -4.86 0.44
N TYR A 92 -0.53 -4.23 1.57
CA TYR A 92 -0.33 -2.78 1.71
C TYR A 92 1.14 -2.47 1.99
N GLY A 93 1.54 -1.21 1.81
CA GLY A 93 2.88 -0.69 2.06
C GLY A 93 3.95 -1.30 1.18
N LEU A 94 3.75 -1.33 -0.14
CA LEU A 94 4.62 -2.06 -1.06
C LEU A 94 5.93 -1.31 -1.35
N PHE A 95 6.97 -1.56 -0.56
CA PHE A 95 8.28 -0.89 -0.73
C PHE A 95 9.34 -1.73 -1.47
N ALA A 96 9.18 -3.05 -1.56
CA ALA A 96 10.13 -3.89 -2.32
C ALA A 96 9.48 -5.15 -2.94
N TRP A 97 9.63 -5.30 -4.25
CA TRP A 97 9.08 -6.45 -4.96
C TRP A 97 9.72 -6.70 -6.33
N VAL A 98 9.61 -7.95 -6.79
CA VAL A 98 10.03 -8.40 -8.11
C VAL A 98 8.80 -8.63 -8.96
N VAL A 99 8.86 -8.24 -10.23
CA VAL A 99 7.77 -8.44 -11.19
C VAL A 99 8.33 -8.89 -12.53
N ARG A 100 7.71 -9.90 -13.14
CA ARG A 100 8.05 -10.33 -14.49
C ARG A 100 7.65 -9.29 -15.52
N LYS A 101 8.38 -9.25 -16.63
CA LYS A 101 8.18 -8.31 -17.73
C LYS A 101 6.73 -8.33 -18.24
N GLU A 102 6.17 -9.51 -18.43
CA GLU A 102 4.80 -9.68 -18.94
C GLU A 102 3.75 -9.20 -17.93
N ALA A 103 3.98 -9.45 -16.64
CA ALA A 103 3.12 -8.98 -15.57
C ALA A 103 3.20 -7.45 -15.42
N ALA A 104 4.40 -6.87 -15.53
CA ALA A 104 4.61 -5.43 -15.50
C ALA A 104 3.88 -4.73 -16.65
N GLN A 105 3.99 -5.26 -17.88
CA GLN A 105 3.25 -4.75 -19.03
C GLN A 105 1.73 -4.82 -18.78
N ALA A 106 1.23 -5.96 -18.29
CA ALA A 106 -0.19 -6.12 -18.03
C ALA A 106 -0.73 -5.16 -16.97
N LEU A 107 0.06 -4.86 -15.93
CA LEU A 107 -0.26 -3.83 -14.94
C LEU A 107 -0.32 -2.44 -15.57
N VAL A 108 0.67 -2.06 -16.39
CA VAL A 108 0.68 -0.77 -17.09
C VAL A 108 -0.58 -0.59 -17.95
N ASP A 109 -0.99 -1.64 -18.65
CA ASP A 109 -2.09 -1.60 -19.60
C ASP A 109 -3.47 -1.62 -18.93
N ASN A 110 -3.60 -2.25 -17.75
CA ASN A 110 -4.92 -2.60 -17.19
C ASN A 110 -5.16 -2.13 -15.75
N ALA A 111 -4.12 -1.82 -14.96
CA ALA A 111 -4.29 -1.38 -13.57
C ALA A 111 -4.42 0.15 -13.44
N PHE A 112 -4.03 0.90 -14.46
CA PHE A 112 -4.10 2.37 -14.47
C PHE A 112 -5.31 2.89 -15.25
N PRO A 113 -5.89 4.05 -14.86
CA PRO A 113 -5.54 4.87 -13.71
C PRO A 113 -5.96 4.24 -12.37
N ILE A 114 -5.16 4.46 -11.33
CA ILE A 114 -5.43 3.96 -9.97
C ILE A 114 -6.19 5.03 -9.18
N GLY A 115 -7.32 4.65 -8.59
CA GLY A 115 -8.16 5.54 -7.78
C GLY A 115 -7.97 5.44 -6.26
N GLY A 116 -7.01 4.63 -5.78
CA GLY A 116 -6.75 4.40 -4.35
C GLY A 116 -5.25 4.33 -4.05
N GLN A 117 -4.89 3.72 -2.91
CA GLN A 117 -3.49 3.48 -2.57
C GLN A 117 -2.84 2.56 -3.62
N VAL A 118 -1.70 3.00 -4.14
CA VAL A 118 -1.06 2.42 -5.33
C VAL A 118 -0.61 0.98 -5.11
N ASP A 119 0.01 0.73 -3.96
CA ASP A 119 0.44 -0.56 -3.45
C ASP A 119 -0.70 -1.58 -3.38
N HIS A 120 -1.81 -1.24 -2.73
CA HIS A 120 -2.99 -2.09 -2.61
C HIS A 120 -3.65 -2.32 -3.96
N ALA A 121 -3.77 -1.29 -4.80
CA ALA A 121 -4.39 -1.43 -6.12
C ALA A 121 -3.59 -2.38 -7.01
N LEU A 122 -2.27 -2.25 -7.04
CA LEU A 122 -1.39 -3.11 -7.83
C LEU A 122 -1.39 -4.55 -7.31
N SER A 123 -1.24 -4.75 -6.00
CA SER A 123 -1.22 -6.10 -5.40
C SER A 123 -2.58 -6.79 -5.54
N SER A 124 -3.69 -6.06 -5.34
CA SER A 124 -5.05 -6.55 -5.55
C SER A 124 -5.29 -6.94 -7.00
N TRP A 125 -4.89 -6.10 -7.97
CA TRP A 125 -5.06 -6.43 -9.39
C TRP A 125 -4.32 -7.73 -9.75
N LEU A 126 -3.08 -7.87 -9.28
CA LEU A 126 -2.25 -9.07 -9.49
C LEU A 126 -2.92 -10.33 -8.91
N VAL A 127 -3.32 -10.30 -7.65
CA VAL A 127 -3.95 -11.45 -6.98
C VAL A 127 -5.23 -11.87 -7.72
N HIS A 128 -6.11 -10.92 -8.07
CA HIS A 128 -7.40 -11.24 -8.69
C HIS A 128 -7.30 -11.63 -10.18
N ASN A 129 -6.34 -11.08 -10.94
CA ASN A 129 -6.28 -11.26 -12.40
C ASN A 129 -5.18 -12.22 -12.86
N ARG A 130 -4.27 -12.63 -11.97
CA ARG A 130 -3.13 -13.48 -12.31
C ARG A 130 -3.00 -14.71 -11.43
N ASP A 131 -3.33 -14.64 -10.13
CA ASP A 131 -3.22 -15.76 -9.15
C ASP A 131 -1.86 -16.50 -9.22
N ARG A 132 -0.77 -15.75 -9.48
CA ARG A 132 0.61 -16.25 -9.62
C ARG A 132 1.57 -15.37 -8.84
N CYS A 133 1.16 -14.94 -7.67
CA CYS A 133 1.83 -13.93 -6.87
C CYS A 133 2.28 -14.51 -5.54
N TYR A 134 3.50 -14.22 -5.15
CA TYR A 134 4.13 -14.81 -3.98
C TYR A 134 4.66 -13.72 -3.06
N ALA A 135 4.75 -14.01 -1.78
CA ALA A 135 5.32 -13.09 -0.80
C ALA A 135 6.23 -13.86 0.15
N VAL A 136 7.36 -13.26 0.53
CA VAL A 136 8.10 -13.71 1.70
C VAL A 136 7.22 -13.56 2.94
N GLU A 137 7.36 -14.45 3.92
CA GLU A 137 6.63 -14.31 5.18
C GLU A 137 6.97 -12.98 5.85
N PRO A 138 6.00 -12.29 6.47
CA PRO A 138 6.24 -10.97 7.08
C PRO A 138 7.38 -10.97 8.11
N SER A 139 7.57 -12.13 8.72
CA SER A 139 8.52 -12.37 9.79
C SER A 139 9.97 -12.56 9.28
N SER A 140 10.17 -12.50 7.96
CA SER A 140 11.41 -12.79 7.25
C SER A 140 11.50 -11.98 5.95
N MET A 141 11.24 -10.66 6.01
CA MET A 141 11.31 -9.79 4.82
C MET A 141 12.76 -9.54 4.39
N VAL A 142 13.02 -9.47 3.09
CA VAL A 142 14.39 -9.22 2.58
C VAL A 142 14.75 -7.74 2.66
N PHE A 143 13.75 -6.89 2.47
CA PHE A 143 13.83 -5.45 2.64
C PHE A 143 12.85 -5.06 3.74
N PHE A 144 13.13 -3.97 4.47
CA PHE A 144 12.27 -3.50 5.54
C PHE A 144 12.19 -1.97 5.56
N SER A 145 10.97 -1.45 5.63
CA SER A 145 10.64 -0.08 6.02
C SER A 145 9.56 -0.16 7.11
N PRO A 146 9.64 0.64 8.19
CA PRO A 146 8.56 0.73 9.16
C PRO A 146 7.33 1.39 8.53
N LYS A 147 6.17 1.16 9.12
CA LYS A 147 4.94 1.80 8.63
C LYS A 147 5.00 3.31 8.84
N SER A 148 4.33 4.07 7.98
CA SER A 148 4.24 5.54 8.13
C SER A 148 3.67 5.96 9.49
N GLU A 149 2.77 5.17 10.09
CA GLU A 149 2.25 5.42 11.45
C GLU A 149 3.34 5.31 12.53
N GLU A 150 4.31 4.42 12.33
CA GLU A 150 5.43 4.22 13.26
C GLU A 150 6.54 5.24 13.02
N ALA A 151 6.72 5.68 11.78
CA ALA A 151 7.66 6.72 11.40
C ALA A 151 7.14 8.15 11.67
N GLU A 152 5.83 8.31 11.93
CA GLU A 152 5.11 9.58 12.00
C GLU A 152 5.26 10.45 10.73
N ASP A 153 5.64 9.81 9.62
CA ASP A 153 5.95 10.47 8.35
C ASP A 153 5.38 9.64 7.21
N SER A 154 4.66 10.27 6.29
CA SER A 154 4.27 9.65 5.03
C SER A 154 4.93 10.41 3.88
N ASP A 155 5.25 9.71 2.79
CA ASP A 155 5.88 10.29 1.60
C ASP A 155 5.10 11.46 0.97
N ILE A 156 3.83 11.63 1.36
CA ILE A 156 2.95 12.68 0.89
C ILE A 156 2.84 13.81 1.94
N GLN A 157 2.76 13.46 3.23
CA GLN A 157 2.55 14.40 4.34
C GLN A 157 3.11 13.84 5.67
N SER A 158 3.87 14.66 6.39
CA SER A 158 4.20 14.35 7.79
C SER A 158 2.93 14.40 8.64
N MET A 159 2.72 13.40 9.50
CA MET A 159 1.52 13.33 10.32
C MET A 159 1.53 14.45 11.37
N ALA A 160 0.42 15.16 11.49
CA ALA A 160 0.28 16.15 12.57
C ALA A 160 0.19 15.44 13.92
N THR A 161 1.00 15.86 14.90
CA THR A 161 0.91 15.31 16.25
C THR A 161 -0.45 15.65 16.88
N VAL A 162 -0.89 14.85 17.86
CA VAL A 162 -2.13 15.11 18.61
C VAL A 162 -2.12 16.52 19.20
N ASP A 163 -1.00 16.96 19.77
CA ASP A 163 -0.87 18.31 20.33
C ASP A 163 -1.02 19.40 19.26
N ALA A 164 -0.44 19.21 18.08
CA ALA A 164 -0.59 20.17 16.97
C ALA A 164 -2.03 20.23 16.46
N VAL A 165 -2.71 19.08 16.35
CA VAL A 165 -4.13 19.01 15.99
C VAL A 165 -4.98 19.72 17.04
N MET A 166 -4.75 19.45 18.32
CA MET A 166 -5.50 20.04 19.43
C MET A 166 -5.23 21.54 19.59
N GLU A 167 -3.99 22.00 19.38
CA GLU A 167 -3.66 23.42 19.40
C GLU A 167 -4.36 24.18 18.28
N ARG A 168 -4.36 23.62 17.06
CA ARG A 168 -4.93 24.26 15.87
C ARG A 168 -6.46 24.22 15.84
N TYR A 169 -7.03 23.04 16.05
CA TYR A 169 -8.48 22.79 15.85
C TYR A 169 -9.29 22.77 17.14
N LYS A 170 -8.62 22.90 18.31
CA LYS A 170 -9.22 22.92 19.66
C LYS A 170 -9.90 21.62 20.11
N SER A 171 -10.25 20.72 19.19
CA SER A 171 -10.83 19.41 19.46
C SER A 171 -10.71 18.48 18.25
N TRP A 172 -10.84 17.16 18.46
CA TRP A 172 -10.95 16.18 17.38
C TRP A 172 -12.18 16.40 16.50
N GLN A 173 -13.30 16.82 17.09
CA GLN A 173 -14.49 17.15 16.32
C GLN A 173 -14.25 18.36 15.41
N GLY A 174 -13.59 19.41 15.90
CA GLY A 174 -13.21 20.56 15.09
C GLY A 174 -12.25 20.20 13.96
N TYR A 175 -11.33 19.25 14.19
CA TYR A 175 -10.50 18.70 13.12
C TYR A 175 -11.34 17.94 12.08
N TYR A 176 -12.25 17.08 12.54
CA TYR A 176 -13.12 16.30 11.64
C TYR A 176 -14.03 17.20 10.81
N GLU A 177 -14.64 18.21 11.42
CA GLU A 177 -15.46 19.22 10.74
C GLU A 177 -14.63 20.05 9.75
N HIS A 178 -13.37 20.32 10.05
CA HIS A 178 -12.48 21.02 9.11
C HIS A 178 -12.09 20.16 7.90
N MET A 179 -11.83 18.87 8.10
CA MET A 179 -11.37 17.97 7.03
C MET A 179 -12.51 17.39 6.20
N TRP A 180 -13.64 17.09 6.84
CA TRP A 180 -14.76 16.34 6.25
C TRP A 180 -16.12 16.97 6.54
N GLY A 181 -16.17 18.09 7.25
CA GLY A 181 -17.42 18.78 7.53
C GLY A 181 -18.04 19.40 6.27
N LEU A 182 -19.27 19.88 6.44
CA LEU A 182 -20.06 20.46 5.37
C LEU A 182 -19.32 21.60 4.67
N ASP A 183 -18.60 22.44 5.43
CA ASP A 183 -17.86 23.58 4.87
C ASP A 183 -16.71 23.14 3.96
N ALA A 184 -15.97 22.07 4.33
CA ALA A 184 -14.91 21.50 3.51
C ALA A 184 -15.47 20.89 2.21
N MET A 185 -16.60 20.16 2.31
CA MET A 185 -17.29 19.65 1.13
C MET A 185 -17.83 20.78 0.25
N ILE A 186 -18.39 21.85 0.82
CA ILE A 186 -18.86 23.01 0.04
C ILE A 186 -17.69 23.67 -0.67
N GLU A 187 -16.55 23.89 -0.01
CA GLU A 187 -15.38 24.48 -0.65
C GLU A 187 -14.84 23.62 -1.81
N GLU A 188 -14.72 22.30 -1.61
CA GLU A 188 -14.26 21.39 -2.65
C GLU A 188 -15.24 21.31 -3.84
N TYR A 189 -16.54 21.12 -3.57
CA TYR A 189 -17.54 20.87 -4.62
C TYR A 189 -18.09 22.16 -5.26
N VAL A 190 -18.17 23.26 -4.52
CA VAL A 190 -18.75 24.53 -5.00
C VAL A 190 -17.68 25.49 -5.49
N LEU A 191 -16.52 25.56 -4.82
CA LEU A 191 -15.44 26.48 -5.21
C LEU A 191 -14.34 25.80 -6.03
N GLY A 192 -14.11 24.49 -5.86
CA GLY A 192 -13.20 23.71 -6.70
C GLY A 192 -13.69 23.49 -8.15
N ALA A 193 -14.96 23.80 -8.43
CA ALA A 193 -15.55 23.71 -9.77
C ALA A 193 -15.20 24.89 -10.69
N ASP A 194 -14.44 25.87 -10.23
CA ASP A 194 -14.06 27.06 -11.03
C ASP A 194 -12.89 26.79 -12.01
N ASP A 195 -12.45 25.53 -12.14
CA ASP A 195 -11.59 25.08 -13.24
C ASP A 195 -12.45 24.98 -14.52
N GLN A 196 -12.62 26.14 -15.16
CA GLN A 196 -13.51 26.45 -16.30
C GLN A 196 -13.40 25.55 -17.53
N ASP A 197 -12.49 24.58 -17.56
CA ASP A 197 -12.27 23.69 -18.71
C ASP A 197 -13.13 22.41 -18.69
N ARG A 198 -14.03 22.25 -17.70
CA ARG A 198 -14.77 20.99 -17.49
C ARG A 198 -16.27 20.98 -17.83
N LEU A 199 -16.84 22.10 -18.29
CA LEU A 199 -18.29 22.22 -18.53
C LEU A 199 -18.65 22.54 -19.99
N ASP A 200 -18.21 21.69 -20.92
CA ASP A 200 -18.92 21.43 -22.19
C ASP A 200 -19.73 20.12 -22.07
N LEU A 201 -20.23 19.80 -20.87
CA LEU A 201 -21.23 18.75 -20.71
C LEU A 201 -22.59 19.35 -21.10
N ASP A 202 -23.06 18.96 -22.28
CA ASP A 202 -24.42 19.15 -22.77
C ASP A 202 -25.39 18.40 -21.82
N TRP A 203 -25.76 19.07 -20.73
CA TRP A 203 -26.84 18.64 -19.86
C TRP A 203 -28.14 18.77 -20.64
N GLY A 204 -28.44 17.76 -21.46
CA GLY A 204 -29.76 17.59 -22.05
C GLY A 204 -30.82 17.69 -20.97
N ASP A 205 -31.99 18.23 -21.34
CA ASP A 205 -33.17 18.51 -20.50
C ASP A 205 -33.80 17.24 -19.87
N ASP A 206 -33.01 16.37 -19.25
CA ASP A 206 -33.51 15.29 -18.42
C ASP A 206 -33.96 15.90 -17.08
N GLU A 207 -35.27 15.74 -16.82
CA GLU A 207 -36.00 16.27 -15.68
C GLU A 207 -35.20 16.14 -14.37
N LEU A 208 -34.78 17.29 -13.83
CA LEU A 208 -34.19 17.41 -12.50
C LEU A 208 -35.14 16.80 -11.47
N VAL A 209 -34.80 15.60 -11.00
CA VAL A 209 -35.52 14.93 -9.92
C VAL A 209 -35.23 15.70 -8.63
N PRO A 210 -36.23 16.24 -7.92
CA PRO A 210 -36.00 17.03 -6.72
C PRO A 210 -35.34 16.17 -5.63
N LEU A 211 -34.27 16.68 -5.01
CA LEU A 211 -33.51 16.02 -3.93
C LEU A 211 -34.37 15.49 -2.77
N SER A 212 -35.58 16.03 -2.59
CA SER A 212 -36.56 15.54 -1.62
C SER A 212 -37.14 14.16 -1.91
N SER A 213 -36.95 13.60 -3.11
CA SER A 213 -37.41 12.24 -3.45
C SER A 213 -36.35 11.16 -3.27
N LEU A 214 -35.12 11.54 -2.90
CA LEU A 214 -34.09 10.60 -2.47
C LEU A 214 -34.29 10.33 -0.98
N ASP A 215 -34.97 9.23 -0.65
CA ASP A 215 -35.10 8.73 0.72
C ASP A 215 -33.77 8.10 1.16
N MET A 216 -32.75 8.96 1.33
CA MET A 216 -31.44 8.58 1.86
C MET A 216 -31.47 8.67 3.38
N ALA A 217 -32.12 7.69 4.00
CA ALA A 217 -31.89 7.42 5.41
C ALA A 217 -30.40 7.08 5.57
N MET A 218 -29.62 8.03 6.09
CA MET A 218 -28.25 7.78 6.51
C MET A 218 -28.26 6.54 7.43
N PRO A 219 -27.44 5.51 7.17
CA PRO A 219 -27.33 4.39 8.08
C PRO A 219 -26.97 4.94 9.47
N PRO A 220 -27.58 4.42 10.55
CA PRO A 220 -27.25 4.88 11.89
C PRO A 220 -25.74 4.70 12.10
N CYS A 221 -25.06 5.74 12.59
CA CYS A 221 -23.65 5.64 12.94
C CYS A 221 -23.49 4.47 13.90
N GLU A 222 -22.84 3.39 13.45
CA GLU A 222 -22.51 2.29 14.34
C GLU A 222 -21.56 2.82 15.40
N VAL A 223 -21.96 2.70 16.66
CA VAL A 223 -21.12 3.04 17.80
C VAL A 223 -19.89 2.12 17.72
N PRO A 224 -18.66 2.66 17.69
CA PRO A 224 -17.48 1.83 17.62
C PRO A 224 -17.43 0.87 18.83
N PRO A 225 -16.86 -0.35 18.65
CA PRO A 225 -16.79 -1.33 19.71
C PRO A 225 -16.06 -0.74 20.94
N PRO A 226 -16.49 -1.09 22.17
CA PRO A 226 -16.01 -0.50 23.41
C PRO A 226 -14.51 -0.67 23.68
N GLU A 227 -13.83 -1.51 22.89
CA GLU A 227 -12.40 -1.77 22.98
C GLU A 227 -11.52 -0.63 22.44
N CYS A 228 -12.11 0.37 21.77
CA CYS A 228 -11.41 1.56 21.27
C CYS A 228 -11.48 2.78 22.20
N LEU A 229 -12.05 2.66 23.40
CA LEU A 229 -12.05 3.75 24.38
C LEU A 229 -10.76 3.71 25.21
N PRO A 230 -10.00 4.81 25.31
CA PRO A 230 -8.90 4.92 26.26
C PRO A 230 -9.43 4.65 27.68
N ASN A 231 -8.77 3.75 28.43
CA ASN A 231 -9.16 3.31 29.77
C ASN A 231 -9.20 4.41 30.84
N ASP A 232 -8.91 5.66 30.50
CA ASP A 232 -8.72 6.75 31.44
C ASP A 232 -9.68 7.91 31.15
N TYR A 233 -10.95 7.75 31.49
CA TYR A 233 -11.81 8.89 31.82
C TYR A 233 -12.47 8.67 33.19
N PRO A 234 -12.32 9.60 34.15
CA PRO A 234 -12.99 9.51 35.44
C PRO A 234 -14.50 9.74 35.26
N GLU A 235 -15.29 8.89 35.92
CA GLU A 235 -16.76 8.92 35.92
C GLU A 235 -17.31 10.31 36.28
N LEU A 236 -18.29 10.79 35.49
CA LEU A 236 -19.17 11.92 35.78
C LEU A 236 -20.53 11.42 36.26
#